data_AF-A0A1L8GG13-F1
#
_entry.id   AF-A0A1L8GG13-F1
#
_cell.length_a   1.000
_cell.length_b   1.000
_cell.length_c   1.000
_cell.angle_alpha   90.00
_cell.angle_beta   90.00
_cell.angle_gamma   90.00
#
_symmetry.space_group_name_H-M   'P 1'
#
loop_
_entity.id
_entity.type
_entity.pdbx_description
1 polymer ?
#
loop_
_entity_poly.entity_id
_entity_poly.type
_entity_poly.pdbx_seq_one_letter_code
_entity_poly.pdbx_strand_id
1 'polypeptide(L)'
;MKGCSVANIRTVAGIGVFLGVCIAIVALCVTLGRPHSKDPSPSFSTGDDMLEYLMYQGEIRSKDGLLVSWYHAANSKSEMEEALNSDIMILEADVNVEGHLTLNETNLPIMAHPPAVYSDNTLQNWLDSVLKSPKGIKLDFKSIQAVGPSLDILFAKASEVKINRPVWLNADILKGPNVNHEIGVDATQFLNLVKNKFPDVTLSPGWVTLYLPPIISNRTYTREMIQQMYNMVRDLPQKITYPARAVMTRSAWPHFNWLLQQSERYTITLWQGKSDPLTLEDLLFIRDSSNPEEIYYDIFEPLLSEFKEAALNPNRKRLFYPGGSIQLYFQPEDSDGLLVNWYEADADILSEKEFFSSNSGMITLNIRVKDSSSSPQVAFPKSPTQFSLEDYMNVILANPNPWGVFLKIETQDALNKTLKVLSRMHDHKALNVPVWISMEVSYGNFSMEGYIQGIDFLNTINDIFPYVTIAPSWPAPVLGSGYTEILVQDMLMLCEGLWQEVSFQLNAVALGKEWLSAVKLLQVSPMYSLTIEHNSKQGIFLDGYAGLMAMRSHEENRIYYRLQQDYLNMFLENVFTS
;
A
#
# COMPACT_ATOMS: atom_id res chain seq x y z
N MET A 1 -85.66 6.18 36.91
CA MET A 1 -84.73 5.85 38.02
C MET A 1 -84.11 4.50 37.71
N LYS A 2 -82.81 4.27 37.55
CA LYS A 2 -81.58 5.05 37.77
C LYS A 2 -80.80 5.11 36.43
N GLY A 3 -80.22 6.27 36.10
CA GLY A 3 -79.39 6.43 34.92
C GLY A 3 -78.00 5.84 35.13
N CYS A 4 -77.57 4.97 34.23
CA CYS A 4 -76.16 4.64 34.06
C CYS A 4 -75.51 5.75 33.22
N SER A 5 -74.71 6.58 33.87
CA SER A 5 -73.95 7.65 33.22
C SER A 5 -72.97 7.06 32.20
N VAL A 6 -73.07 7.52 30.95
CA VAL A 6 -72.13 7.24 29.84
C VAL A 6 -70.69 7.66 30.19
N ALA A 7 -70.49 8.45 31.25
CA ALA A 7 -69.17 8.80 31.78
C ALA A 7 -68.41 7.58 32.35
N ASN A 8 -69.09 6.62 32.97
CA ASN A 8 -68.40 5.48 33.61
C ASN A 8 -67.83 4.47 32.60
N ILE A 9 -68.40 4.36 31.41
CA ILE A 9 -67.91 3.45 30.36
C ILE A 9 -66.64 4.00 29.70
N ARG A 10 -66.54 5.33 29.55
CA ARG A 10 -65.32 5.99 29.04
C ARG A 10 -64.15 5.89 30.02
N THR A 11 -64.40 5.95 31.32
CA THR A 11 -63.35 5.83 32.34
C THR A 11 -62.82 4.39 32.44
N VAL A 12 -63.69 3.38 32.35
CA VAL A 12 -63.26 1.97 32.39
C VAL A 12 -62.49 1.57 31.13
N ALA A 13 -62.94 2.03 29.95
CA ALA A 13 -62.19 1.83 28.71
C ALA A 13 -60.83 2.57 28.72
N GLY A 14 -60.78 3.79 29.23
CA GLY A 14 -59.54 4.56 29.38
C GLY A 14 -58.54 3.92 30.35
N ILE A 15 -59.03 3.38 31.47
CA ILE A 15 -58.20 2.65 32.45
C ILE A 15 -57.67 1.34 31.83
N GLY A 16 -58.48 0.62 31.07
CA GLY A 16 -58.06 -0.60 30.36
C GLY A 16 -56.98 -0.34 29.31
N VAL A 17 -57.11 0.74 28.53
CA VAL A 17 -56.10 1.16 27.54
C VAL A 17 -54.81 1.62 28.24
N PHE A 18 -54.92 2.40 29.33
CA PHE A 18 -53.75 2.84 30.10
C PHE A 18 -52.99 1.68 30.73
N LEU A 19 -53.69 0.71 31.34
CA LEU A 19 -53.07 -0.51 31.87
C LEU A 19 -52.45 -1.36 30.76
N GLY A 20 -53.09 -1.48 29.60
CA GLY A 20 -52.54 -2.17 28.44
C GLY A 20 -51.25 -1.53 27.92
N VAL A 21 -51.22 -0.19 27.84
CA VAL A 21 -50.02 0.56 27.45
C VAL A 21 -48.92 0.45 28.51
N CYS A 22 -49.24 0.53 29.80
CA CYS A 22 -48.26 0.33 30.87
C CYS A 22 -47.69 -1.08 30.86
N ILE A 23 -48.51 -2.11 30.66
CA ILE A 23 -48.03 -3.50 30.54
C ILE A 23 -47.18 -3.67 29.28
N ALA A 24 -47.55 -3.05 28.15
CA ALA A 24 -46.76 -3.08 26.93
C ALA A 24 -45.41 -2.35 27.10
N ILE A 25 -45.37 -1.21 27.78
CA ILE A 25 -44.14 -0.48 28.09
C ILE A 25 -43.27 -1.27 29.07
N VAL A 26 -43.85 -1.87 30.12
CA VAL A 26 -43.09 -2.72 31.05
C VAL A 26 -42.57 -3.97 30.34
N ALA A 27 -43.37 -4.60 29.48
CA ALA A 27 -42.92 -5.71 28.65
C ALA A 27 -41.80 -5.28 27.70
N LEU A 28 -41.91 -4.10 27.07
CA LEU A 28 -40.88 -3.52 26.19
C LEU A 28 -39.59 -3.21 26.97
N CYS A 29 -39.69 -2.62 28.16
CA CYS A 29 -38.56 -2.36 29.05
C CYS A 29 -37.93 -3.65 29.60
N VAL A 30 -38.71 -4.71 29.81
CA VAL A 30 -38.20 -6.04 30.20
C VAL A 30 -37.56 -6.76 29.01
N THR A 31 -38.04 -6.56 27.77
CA THR A 31 -37.38 -7.09 26.56
C THR A 31 -36.14 -6.31 26.16
N LEU A 32 -36.10 -4.99 26.41
CA LEU A 32 -34.93 -4.12 26.18
C LEU A 32 -33.92 -4.18 27.33
N GLY A 33 -34.36 -4.61 28.52
CA GLY A 33 -33.53 -4.81 29.72
C GLY A 33 -33.05 -6.26 29.92
N ARG A 34 -33.37 -7.17 28.99
CA ARG A 34 -32.63 -8.44 28.93
C ARG A 34 -31.21 -8.10 28.48
N PRO A 35 -30.16 -8.61 29.17
CA PRO A 35 -28.84 -8.55 28.57
C PRO A 35 -28.98 -9.16 27.18
N HIS A 36 -28.51 -8.44 26.15
CA HIS A 36 -28.24 -9.06 24.86
C HIS A 36 -27.63 -10.42 25.18
N SER A 37 -28.24 -11.51 24.70
CA SER A 37 -27.50 -12.76 24.58
C SER A 37 -26.20 -12.35 23.93
N LYS A 38 -25.07 -12.52 24.64
CA LYS A 38 -23.75 -12.25 24.06
C LYS A 38 -23.81 -12.92 22.69
N ASP A 39 -23.79 -12.13 21.62
CA ASP A 39 -23.52 -12.70 20.31
C ASP A 39 -22.31 -13.62 20.52
N PRO A 40 -22.33 -14.84 19.98
CA PRO A 40 -21.20 -15.74 20.13
C PRO A 40 -19.97 -14.92 19.75
N SER A 41 -19.06 -14.72 20.72
CA SER A 41 -17.81 -14.02 20.51
C SER A 41 -17.20 -14.56 19.22
N PRO A 42 -16.87 -13.70 18.23
CA PRO A 42 -16.36 -14.17 16.95
C PRO A 42 -15.23 -15.17 17.18
N SER A 43 -15.40 -16.34 16.57
CA SER A 43 -14.37 -17.36 16.60
C SER A 43 -13.40 -17.06 15.48
N PHE A 44 -12.15 -16.76 15.83
CA PHE A 44 -11.09 -16.51 14.87
C PHE A 44 -10.49 -17.83 14.40
N SER A 45 -10.32 -17.97 13.09
CA SER A 45 -9.54 -19.02 12.47
C SER A 45 -8.03 -18.74 12.59
N THR A 46 -7.19 -19.72 12.23
CA THR A 46 -5.74 -19.53 12.24
C THR A 46 -5.24 -18.69 11.06
N GLY A 47 -6.04 -18.55 9.99
CA GLY A 47 -5.76 -17.70 8.83
C GLY A 47 -6.46 -16.33 8.85
N ASP A 48 -7.18 -16.01 9.92
CA ASP A 48 -7.85 -14.72 10.08
C ASP A 48 -6.85 -13.56 10.22
N ASP A 49 -7.32 -12.35 9.95
CA ASP A 49 -6.47 -11.16 9.93
C ASP A 49 -5.93 -10.81 11.33
N MET A 50 -4.64 -10.47 11.39
CA MET A 50 -3.96 -10.20 12.66
C MET A 50 -4.37 -8.87 13.27
N LEU A 51 -4.57 -7.83 12.47
CA LEU A 51 -5.02 -6.53 12.98
C LEU A 51 -6.47 -6.61 13.46
N GLU A 52 -7.35 -7.31 12.75
CA GLU A 52 -8.72 -7.57 13.18
C GLU A 52 -8.78 -8.33 14.51
N TYR A 53 -7.96 -9.37 14.64
CA TYR A 53 -7.87 -10.13 15.88
C TYR A 53 -7.42 -9.25 17.05
N LEU A 54 -6.34 -8.49 16.89
CA LEU A 54 -5.81 -7.62 17.94
C LEU A 54 -6.76 -6.49 18.30
N MET A 55 -7.46 -5.93 17.32
CA MET A 55 -8.48 -4.91 17.54
C MET A 55 -9.69 -5.50 18.30
N TYR A 56 -10.11 -6.73 17.96
CA TYR A 56 -11.16 -7.43 18.68
C TYR A 56 -10.77 -7.76 20.14
N GLN A 57 -9.51 -8.11 20.39
CA GLN A 57 -8.99 -8.30 21.75
C GLN A 57 -8.88 -6.98 22.54
N GLY A 58 -8.98 -5.83 21.86
CA GLY A 58 -8.80 -4.50 22.47
C GLY A 58 -7.34 -4.10 22.68
N GLU A 59 -6.40 -4.80 22.04
CA GLU A 59 -4.95 -4.57 22.13
C GLU A 59 -4.51 -3.36 21.30
N ILE A 60 -5.20 -3.11 20.17
CA ILE A 60 -4.95 -1.96 19.30
C ILE A 60 -6.24 -1.19 19.02
N ARG A 61 -6.12 0.13 18.83
CA ARG A 61 -7.24 1.06 18.63
C ARG A 61 -7.70 1.23 17.18
N SER A 62 -6.88 0.76 16.23
CA SER A 62 -7.09 0.88 14.79
C SER A 62 -6.25 -0.17 14.08
N LYS A 63 -6.62 -0.54 12.85
CA LYS A 63 -5.80 -1.40 12.00
C LYS A 63 -4.56 -0.63 11.55
N ASP A 64 -3.47 -0.83 12.29
CA ASP A 64 -2.18 -0.20 12.01
C ASP A 64 -1.07 -1.13 12.52
N GLY A 65 -0.26 -1.66 11.61
CA GLY A 65 0.81 -2.59 11.94
C GLY A 65 1.92 -1.99 12.80
N LEU A 66 1.99 -0.64 12.93
CA LEU A 66 2.87 0.04 13.88
C LEU A 66 2.42 -0.13 15.34
N LEU A 67 1.13 -0.36 15.59
CA LEU A 67 0.61 -0.55 16.94
C LEU A 67 0.88 -1.97 17.47
N VAL A 68 1.23 -2.89 16.58
CA VAL A 68 1.51 -4.28 16.91
C VAL A 68 2.88 -4.40 17.57
N SER A 69 2.95 -5.12 18.69
CA SER A 69 4.20 -5.42 19.40
C SER A 69 4.59 -6.89 19.26
N TRP A 70 5.90 -7.12 19.11
CA TRP A 70 6.50 -8.43 18.84
C TRP A 70 7.49 -8.78 19.95
N TYR A 71 7.48 -10.04 20.40
CA TYR A 71 8.57 -10.61 21.18
C TYR A 71 9.38 -11.45 20.20
N HIS A 72 10.57 -10.95 19.86
CA HIS A 72 11.47 -11.59 18.92
C HIS A 72 12.19 -12.78 19.57
N ALA A 73 12.23 -13.92 18.89
CA ALA A 73 12.98 -15.12 19.24
C ALA A 73 12.70 -15.65 20.66
N ALA A 74 11.42 -15.87 21.02
CA ALA A 74 10.98 -16.44 22.29
C ALA A 74 11.30 -17.95 22.42
N ASN A 75 12.59 -18.29 22.33
CA ASN A 75 13.06 -19.65 22.07
C ASN A 75 13.17 -20.50 23.33
N SER A 76 13.76 -19.98 24.40
CA SER A 76 13.86 -20.71 25.68
C SER A 76 12.56 -20.64 26.47
N LYS A 77 12.42 -21.51 27.48
CA LYS A 77 11.28 -21.40 28.42
C LYS A 77 11.23 -20.06 29.13
N SER A 78 12.40 -19.54 29.53
CA SER A 78 12.50 -18.25 30.23
C SER A 78 12.05 -17.08 29.34
N GLU A 79 12.51 -17.02 28.09
CA GLU A 79 12.12 -15.97 27.14
C GLU A 79 10.61 -16.05 26.82
N MET A 80 10.08 -17.26 26.63
CA MET A 80 8.66 -17.48 26.44
C MET A 80 7.84 -17.03 27.67
N GLU A 81 8.27 -17.37 28.90
CA GLU A 81 7.59 -16.94 30.13
C GLU A 81 7.64 -15.42 30.31
N GLU A 82 8.77 -14.79 29.99
CA GLU A 82 8.89 -13.32 29.99
C GLU A 82 7.89 -12.69 29.01
N ALA A 83 7.86 -13.17 27.76
CA ALA A 83 6.93 -12.70 26.74
C ALA A 83 5.47 -12.86 27.16
N LEU A 84 5.13 -14.01 27.77
CA LEU A 84 3.80 -14.33 28.27
C LEU A 84 3.34 -13.38 29.39
N ASN A 85 4.27 -12.91 30.23
CA ASN A 85 4.00 -12.02 31.35
C ASN A 85 4.09 -10.52 31.01
N SER A 86 4.45 -10.17 29.77
CA SER A 86 4.53 -8.79 29.28
C SER A 86 3.26 -8.33 28.57
N ASP A 87 3.21 -7.06 28.16
CA ASP A 87 2.13 -6.48 27.33
C ASP A 87 2.33 -6.73 25.82
N ILE A 88 3.27 -7.60 25.44
CA ILE A 88 3.53 -7.90 24.02
C ILE A 88 2.38 -8.71 23.40
N MET A 89 2.02 -8.40 22.16
CA MET A 89 0.84 -8.98 21.51
C MET A 89 1.13 -10.30 20.79
N ILE A 90 2.32 -10.47 20.23
CA ILE A 90 2.69 -11.63 19.39
C ILE A 90 4.04 -12.19 19.82
N LEU A 91 4.11 -13.50 19.93
CA LEU A 91 5.38 -14.21 20.12
C LEU A 91 5.84 -14.78 18.79
N GLU A 92 7.07 -14.46 18.43
CA GLU A 92 7.82 -15.10 17.37
C GLU A 92 8.82 -16.08 18.00
N ALA A 93 8.96 -17.27 17.42
CA ALA A 93 9.94 -18.26 17.87
C ALA A 93 10.52 -19.03 16.67
N ASP A 94 11.83 -19.27 16.74
CA ASP A 94 12.59 -19.97 15.72
C ASP A 94 12.43 -21.49 15.91
N VAL A 95 12.08 -22.22 14.85
CA VAL A 95 11.84 -23.67 14.92
C VAL A 95 12.91 -24.42 14.15
N ASN A 96 13.52 -25.40 14.82
CA ASN A 96 14.48 -26.33 14.23
C ASN A 96 14.25 -27.75 14.75
N VAL A 97 14.92 -28.75 14.18
CA VAL A 97 14.97 -30.10 14.78
C VAL A 97 16.12 -30.19 15.79
N GLU A 98 15.90 -30.96 16.85
CA GLU A 98 16.94 -31.22 17.85
C GLU A 98 18.16 -31.89 17.21
N GLY A 99 19.35 -31.35 17.47
CA GLY A 99 20.60 -31.85 16.93
C GLY A 99 20.79 -31.58 15.43
N HIS A 100 20.10 -30.60 14.83
CA HIS A 100 20.18 -30.30 13.40
C HIS A 100 21.62 -30.25 12.85
N LEU A 101 21.88 -30.93 11.73
CA LEU A 101 23.19 -31.07 11.08
C LEU A 101 24.28 -31.69 11.98
N THR A 102 23.89 -32.43 13.02
CA THR A 102 24.81 -33.21 13.86
C THR A 102 24.51 -34.70 13.78
N LEU A 103 25.39 -35.54 14.35
CA LEU A 103 25.17 -36.98 14.46
C LEU A 103 23.96 -37.35 15.35
N ASN A 104 23.47 -36.41 16.16
CA ASN A 104 22.36 -36.60 17.08
C ASN A 104 21.05 -35.98 16.55
N GLU A 105 20.96 -35.66 15.25
CA GLU A 105 19.74 -35.10 14.67
C GLU A 105 18.53 -36.04 14.91
N THR A 106 17.44 -35.49 15.42
CA THR A 106 16.17 -36.19 15.62
C THR A 106 15.05 -35.52 14.81
N ASN A 107 13.83 -36.07 14.88
CA ASN A 107 12.64 -35.45 14.28
C ASN A 107 11.89 -34.55 15.28
N LEU A 108 12.43 -34.29 16.48
CA LEU A 108 11.78 -33.50 17.52
C LEU A 108 11.92 -32.00 17.23
N PRO A 109 10.83 -31.26 16.97
CA PRO A 109 10.91 -29.82 16.80
C PRO A 109 11.14 -29.12 18.14
N ILE A 110 12.13 -28.24 18.14
CA ILE A 110 12.56 -27.44 19.27
C ILE A 110 12.61 -25.97 18.87
N MET A 111 12.51 -25.09 19.87
CA MET A 111 12.61 -23.66 19.65
C MET A 111 14.09 -23.24 19.69
N ALA A 112 14.71 -23.06 18.52
CA ALA A 112 16.14 -22.81 18.39
C ALA A 112 16.52 -22.06 17.09
N HIS A 113 17.23 -20.95 17.24
CA HIS A 113 17.92 -20.25 16.16
C HIS A 113 19.37 -20.73 16.00
N PRO A 114 19.87 -21.04 14.78
CA PRO A 114 21.29 -21.31 14.55
C PRO A 114 22.22 -20.22 15.12
N PRO A 115 23.36 -20.57 15.74
CA PRO A 115 23.99 -21.89 15.77
C PRO A 115 23.46 -22.82 16.86
N ALA A 116 22.43 -22.43 17.64
CA ALA A 116 21.82 -23.33 18.61
C ALA A 116 21.09 -24.45 17.88
N VAL A 117 21.39 -25.69 18.27
CA VAL A 117 20.75 -26.91 17.76
C VAL A 117 20.11 -27.75 18.88
N TYR A 118 20.11 -27.21 20.10
CA TYR A 118 19.43 -27.76 21.27
C TYR A 118 18.72 -26.63 22.00
N SER A 119 17.62 -26.93 22.67
CA SER A 119 16.82 -25.98 23.43
C SER A 119 16.19 -26.66 24.63
N ASP A 120 15.93 -25.90 25.70
CA ASP A 120 15.18 -26.39 26.86
C ASP A 120 13.66 -26.41 26.61
N ASN A 121 13.23 -25.91 25.44
CA ASN A 121 11.84 -25.77 25.03
C ASN A 121 11.58 -26.50 23.69
N THR A 122 10.67 -27.47 23.73
CA THR A 122 10.16 -28.11 22.52
C THR A 122 9.01 -27.29 21.96
N LEU A 123 8.73 -27.40 20.65
CA LEU A 123 7.57 -26.73 20.05
C LEU A 123 6.26 -27.10 20.76
N GLN A 124 6.13 -28.38 21.15
CA GLN A 124 5.00 -28.90 21.91
C GLN A 124 4.80 -28.15 23.24
N ASN A 125 5.85 -28.06 24.06
CA ASN A 125 5.79 -27.37 25.36
C ASN A 125 5.54 -25.86 25.20
N TRP A 126 6.11 -25.27 24.15
CA TRP A 126 5.91 -23.88 23.81
C TRP A 126 4.43 -23.61 23.46
N LEU A 127 3.85 -24.39 22.55
CA LEU A 127 2.43 -24.27 22.17
C LEU A 127 1.51 -24.51 23.37
N ASP A 128 1.80 -25.50 24.22
CA ASP A 128 1.05 -25.78 25.45
C ASP A 128 1.03 -24.61 26.45
N SER A 129 2.01 -23.71 26.35
CA SER A 129 2.11 -22.53 27.21
C SER A 129 1.49 -21.31 26.53
N VAL A 130 1.82 -21.06 25.26
CA VAL A 130 1.33 -19.90 24.50
C VAL A 130 -0.16 -19.93 24.25
N LEU A 131 -0.74 -21.11 23.98
CA LEU A 131 -2.17 -21.26 23.74
C LEU A 131 -3.03 -20.97 24.98
N LYS A 132 -2.44 -20.89 26.18
CA LYS A 132 -3.13 -20.47 27.42
C LYS A 132 -3.29 -18.94 27.54
N SER A 133 -2.55 -18.17 26.75
CA SER A 133 -2.70 -16.71 26.64
C SER A 133 -3.58 -16.34 25.43
N PRO A 134 -3.92 -15.07 25.17
CA PRO A 134 -4.52 -14.63 23.89
C PRO A 134 -3.47 -14.20 22.84
N LYS A 135 -2.17 -14.35 23.10
CA LYS A 135 -1.12 -13.80 22.22
C LYS A 135 -1.08 -14.52 20.87
N GLY A 136 -0.80 -13.74 19.81
CA GLY A 136 -0.60 -14.25 18.45
C GLY A 136 0.67 -15.10 18.35
N ILE A 137 0.75 -15.92 17.30
CA ILE A 137 1.85 -16.89 17.11
C ILE A 137 2.50 -16.66 15.75
N LYS A 138 3.83 -16.55 15.73
CA LYS A 138 4.65 -16.64 14.52
C LYS A 138 5.73 -17.70 14.72
N LEU A 139 5.78 -18.70 13.85
CA LEU A 139 6.78 -19.78 13.90
C LEU A 139 7.76 -19.60 12.74
N ASP A 140 9.04 -19.37 13.02
CA ASP A 140 10.09 -19.18 12.02
C ASP A 140 10.95 -20.42 11.80
N PHE A 141 10.66 -21.17 10.73
CA PHE A 141 11.36 -22.40 10.42
C PHE A 141 12.77 -22.15 9.87
N LYS A 142 13.77 -22.70 10.56
CA LYS A 142 15.19 -22.61 10.18
C LYS A 142 15.69 -23.80 9.37
N SER A 143 14.91 -24.88 9.30
CA SER A 143 15.22 -26.08 8.53
C SER A 143 13.98 -26.75 7.98
N ILE A 144 14.07 -27.33 6.78
CA ILE A 144 12.94 -28.04 6.16
C ILE A 144 12.53 -29.29 6.97
N GLN A 145 13.48 -29.92 7.66
CA GLN A 145 13.27 -31.07 8.54
C GLN A 145 12.30 -30.76 9.68
N ALA A 146 12.28 -29.51 10.16
CA ALA A 146 11.41 -29.10 11.24
C ALA A 146 9.96 -28.88 10.80
N VAL A 147 9.71 -28.53 9.53
CA VAL A 147 8.39 -28.11 9.04
C VAL A 147 7.37 -29.23 9.18
N GLY A 148 7.65 -30.41 8.60
CA GLY A 148 6.71 -31.53 8.58
C GLY A 148 6.21 -31.97 9.96
N PRO A 149 7.11 -32.30 10.90
CA PRO A 149 6.74 -32.69 12.27
C PRO A 149 6.09 -31.56 13.07
N SER A 150 6.50 -30.30 12.85
CA SER A 150 5.89 -29.15 13.53
C SER A 150 4.44 -28.94 13.12
N LEU A 151 4.12 -29.11 11.84
CA LEU A 151 2.74 -29.03 11.35
C LEU A 151 1.87 -30.16 11.90
N ASP A 152 2.43 -31.36 12.13
CA ASP A 152 1.71 -32.46 12.77
C ASP A 152 1.35 -32.13 14.23
N ILE A 153 2.28 -31.52 14.96
CA ILE A 153 2.04 -31.02 16.33
C ILE A 153 0.98 -29.91 16.32
N LEU A 154 1.10 -28.93 15.42
CA LEU A 154 0.16 -27.82 15.31
C LEU A 154 -1.26 -28.29 14.96
N PHE A 155 -1.38 -29.24 14.03
CA PHE A 155 -2.67 -29.85 13.66
C PHE A 155 -3.30 -30.62 14.82
N ALA A 156 -2.50 -31.40 15.57
CA ALA A 156 -2.97 -32.10 16.76
C ALA A 156 -3.48 -31.10 17.82
N LYS A 157 -2.76 -29.99 18.03
CA LYS A 157 -3.18 -28.92 18.96
C LYS A 157 -4.44 -28.20 18.51
N ALA A 158 -4.54 -27.86 17.22
CA ALA A 158 -5.75 -27.28 16.64
C ALA A 158 -6.97 -28.16 16.88
N SER A 159 -6.80 -29.48 16.80
CA SER A 159 -7.87 -30.47 17.06
C SER A 159 -8.20 -30.62 18.55
N GLU A 160 -7.21 -30.48 19.44
CA GLU A 160 -7.37 -30.66 20.89
C GLU A 160 -8.04 -29.47 21.56
N VAL A 161 -7.57 -28.24 21.31
CA VAL A 161 -7.97 -27.05 22.06
C VAL A 161 -8.67 -25.98 21.24
N LYS A 162 -8.82 -26.18 19.91
CA LYS A 162 -9.28 -25.19 18.93
C LYS A 162 -8.47 -23.88 19.02
N ILE A 163 -7.50 -23.71 18.14
CA ILE A 163 -6.72 -22.48 18.08
C ILE A 163 -7.62 -21.35 17.54
N ASN A 164 -7.97 -20.40 18.42
CA ASN A 164 -8.89 -19.30 18.13
C ASN A 164 -8.15 -17.97 17.97
N ARG A 165 -7.09 -17.96 17.15
CA ARG A 165 -6.25 -16.78 16.89
C ARG A 165 -5.40 -17.00 15.64
N PRO A 166 -4.92 -15.92 15.01
CA PRO A 166 -4.00 -16.00 13.87
C PRO A 166 -2.69 -16.72 14.20
N VAL A 167 -2.25 -17.57 13.27
CA VAL A 167 -0.95 -18.26 13.30
C VAL A 167 -0.21 -17.96 12.00
N TRP A 168 1.02 -17.47 12.14
CA TRP A 168 1.89 -17.15 11.02
C TRP A 168 3.00 -18.19 10.90
N LEU A 169 3.20 -18.70 9.69
CA LEU A 169 4.27 -19.65 9.39
C LEU A 169 5.34 -18.96 8.53
N ASN A 170 6.49 -18.69 9.13
CA ASN A 170 7.61 -17.99 8.53
C ASN A 170 8.72 -18.95 8.11
N ALA A 171 9.37 -18.67 6.98
CA ALA A 171 10.60 -19.34 6.59
C ALA A 171 11.33 -18.51 5.54
N ASP A 172 12.66 -18.45 5.62
CA ASP A 172 13.49 -17.88 4.57
C ASP A 172 13.71 -18.91 3.44
N ILE A 173 12.93 -18.75 2.36
CA ILE A 173 12.84 -19.74 1.27
C ILE A 173 13.51 -19.30 -0.03
N LEU A 174 14.03 -18.08 -0.11
CA LEU A 174 14.81 -17.58 -1.25
C LEU A 174 16.11 -16.93 -0.82
N LYS A 175 17.04 -16.78 -1.77
CA LYS A 175 18.25 -15.97 -1.56
C LYS A 175 17.91 -14.50 -1.75
N GLY A 176 18.26 -13.70 -0.76
CA GLY A 176 18.14 -12.24 -0.80
C GLY A 176 19.48 -11.57 -1.09
N PRO A 177 19.58 -10.27 -0.76
CA PRO A 177 20.77 -9.48 -1.01
C PRO A 177 22.01 -10.05 -0.34
N ASN A 178 23.13 -10.01 -1.08
CA ASN A 178 24.47 -10.46 -0.66
C ASN A 178 24.61 -11.94 -0.28
N VAL A 179 23.59 -12.78 -0.49
CA VAL A 179 23.65 -14.21 -0.18
C VAL A 179 24.06 -15.03 -1.38
N ASN A 180 25.13 -15.82 -1.21
CA ASN A 180 25.68 -16.72 -2.23
C ASN A 180 25.69 -18.20 -1.81
N HIS A 181 25.37 -18.53 -0.55
CA HIS A 181 25.32 -19.90 -0.04
C HIS A 181 23.93 -20.54 -0.26
N GLU A 182 23.80 -21.83 0.05
CA GLU A 182 22.52 -22.57 -0.02
C GLU A 182 21.57 -22.15 1.10
N ILE A 183 20.26 -22.24 0.84
CA ILE A 183 19.21 -21.91 1.79
C ILE A 183 18.82 -23.17 2.59
N GLY A 184 18.52 -23.01 3.89
CA GLY A 184 18.19 -24.13 4.78
C GLY A 184 16.78 -24.69 4.61
N VAL A 185 15.89 -23.95 3.94
CA VAL A 185 14.49 -24.34 3.71
C VAL A 185 14.19 -24.35 2.22
N ASP A 186 13.82 -25.52 1.69
CA ASP A 186 13.38 -25.65 0.30
C ASP A 186 11.98 -25.03 0.12
N ALA A 187 11.87 -24.06 -0.78
CA ALA A 187 10.65 -23.31 -1.02
C ALA A 187 9.46 -24.21 -1.42
N THR A 188 9.69 -25.15 -2.33
CA THR A 188 8.62 -26.00 -2.88
C THR A 188 8.11 -26.96 -1.81
N GLN A 189 9.02 -27.57 -1.05
CA GLN A 189 8.65 -28.47 0.04
C GLN A 189 7.93 -27.72 1.17
N PHE A 190 8.42 -26.55 1.58
CA PHE A 190 7.77 -25.74 2.62
C PHE A 190 6.33 -25.38 2.24
N LEU A 191 6.13 -24.78 1.06
CA LEU A 191 4.81 -24.36 0.60
C LEU A 191 3.85 -25.55 0.43
N ASN A 192 4.34 -26.68 -0.10
CA ASN A 192 3.52 -27.89 -0.23
C ASN A 192 3.15 -28.51 1.12
N LEU A 193 4.07 -28.53 2.10
CA LEU A 193 3.80 -29.04 3.44
C LEU A 193 2.73 -28.21 4.14
N VAL A 194 2.86 -26.87 4.11
CA VAL A 194 1.86 -25.98 4.70
C VAL A 194 0.51 -26.16 4.03
N LYS A 195 0.47 -26.12 2.69
CA LYS A 195 -0.76 -26.30 1.90
C LYS A 195 -1.48 -27.62 2.22
N ASN A 196 -0.73 -28.71 2.41
CA ASN A 196 -1.30 -30.04 2.60
C ASN A 196 -1.70 -30.32 4.06
N LYS A 197 -0.97 -29.80 5.03
CA LYS A 197 -1.15 -30.15 6.45
C LYS A 197 -1.89 -29.08 7.26
N PHE A 198 -1.69 -27.80 6.94
CA PHE A 198 -2.22 -26.69 7.74
C PHE A 198 -2.44 -25.42 6.89
N PRO A 199 -3.39 -25.45 5.93
CA PRO A 199 -3.55 -24.39 4.93
C PRO A 199 -4.18 -23.09 5.47
N ASP A 200 -4.92 -23.16 6.57
CA ASP A 200 -5.62 -22.03 7.18
C ASP A 200 -4.67 -21.19 8.06
N VAL A 201 -3.74 -20.47 7.44
CA VAL A 201 -2.71 -19.64 8.10
C VAL A 201 -2.35 -18.43 7.26
N THR A 202 -1.67 -17.48 7.88
CA THR A 202 -0.86 -16.50 7.14
C THR A 202 0.53 -17.08 6.87
N LEU A 203 0.95 -17.05 5.60
CA LEU A 203 2.32 -17.41 5.22
C LEU A 203 3.24 -16.20 5.34
N SER A 204 4.44 -16.41 5.85
CA SER A 204 5.47 -15.38 5.99
C SER A 204 6.78 -15.75 5.28
N PRO A 205 6.79 -15.86 3.93
CA PRO A 205 7.94 -16.34 3.17
C PRO A 205 8.99 -15.24 2.97
N GLY A 206 10.20 -15.49 3.46
CA GLY A 206 11.31 -14.54 3.48
C GLY A 206 12.47 -14.87 2.56
N TRP A 207 13.48 -14.02 2.66
CA TRP A 207 14.76 -14.20 2.00
C TRP A 207 15.86 -14.33 3.04
N VAL A 208 16.75 -15.30 2.85
CA VAL A 208 18.03 -15.31 3.56
C VAL A 208 18.78 -14.06 3.11
N THR A 209 19.15 -13.18 4.05
CA THR A 209 19.81 -11.91 3.74
C THR A 209 21.10 -11.73 4.51
N LEU A 210 22.04 -11.02 3.90
CA LEU A 210 23.27 -10.59 4.55
C LEU A 210 23.45 -9.09 4.40
N TYR A 211 23.36 -8.34 5.50
CA TYR A 211 23.77 -6.94 5.50
C TYR A 211 25.28 -6.83 5.43
N LEU A 212 25.75 -6.04 4.47
CA LEU A 212 27.13 -5.65 4.33
C LEU A 212 27.18 -4.12 4.34
N PRO A 213 28.09 -3.49 5.11
CA PRO A 213 28.26 -2.05 5.08
C PRO A 213 28.55 -1.53 3.67
N PRO A 214 28.19 -0.26 3.36
CA PRO A 214 28.36 0.34 2.04
C PRO A 214 29.77 0.26 1.45
N ILE A 215 30.79 0.28 2.30
CA ILE A 215 32.19 0.15 1.89
C ILE A 215 32.53 -1.23 1.31
N ILE A 216 31.70 -2.24 1.60
CA ILE A 216 31.83 -3.62 1.12
C ILE A 216 30.83 -3.88 -0.03
N SER A 217 29.56 -3.56 0.17
CA SER A 217 28.51 -3.77 -0.83
C SER A 217 27.32 -2.83 -0.57
N ASN A 218 26.82 -2.21 -1.62
CA ASN A 218 25.59 -1.40 -1.62
C ASN A 218 24.37 -2.17 -2.18
N ARG A 219 24.46 -3.50 -2.30
CA ARG A 219 23.37 -4.29 -2.88
C ARG A 219 22.18 -4.36 -1.92
N THR A 220 20.99 -4.17 -2.48
CA THR A 220 19.70 -4.33 -1.83
C THR A 220 18.83 -5.34 -2.59
N TYR A 221 17.56 -5.51 -2.21
CA TYR A 221 16.59 -6.33 -2.94
C TYR A 221 16.45 -5.80 -4.36
N THR A 222 16.48 -6.74 -5.31
CA THR A 222 16.33 -6.45 -6.73
C THR A 222 14.93 -6.79 -7.19
N ARG A 223 14.51 -6.22 -8.32
CA ARG A 223 13.25 -6.59 -8.97
C ARG A 223 13.13 -8.10 -9.15
N GLU A 224 14.20 -8.76 -9.59
CA GLU A 224 14.23 -10.19 -9.85
C GLU A 224 13.96 -10.99 -8.58
N MET A 225 14.56 -10.59 -7.44
CA MET A 225 14.32 -11.23 -6.14
C MET A 225 12.85 -11.13 -5.70
N ILE A 226 12.24 -9.96 -5.89
CA ILE A 226 10.84 -9.72 -5.52
C ILE A 226 9.89 -10.48 -6.45
N GLN A 227 10.13 -10.44 -7.77
CA GLN A 227 9.34 -11.17 -8.76
C GLN A 227 9.42 -12.68 -8.56
N GLN A 228 10.61 -13.20 -8.20
CA GLN A 228 10.77 -14.62 -7.90
C GLN A 228 9.89 -15.03 -6.72
N MET A 229 9.87 -14.24 -5.64
CA MET A 229 8.99 -14.50 -4.49
C MET A 229 7.51 -14.45 -4.89
N TYR A 230 7.09 -13.37 -5.57
CA TYR A 230 5.71 -13.22 -6.06
C TYR A 230 5.26 -14.41 -6.88
N ASN A 231 6.07 -14.88 -7.84
CA ASN A 231 5.73 -16.00 -8.71
C ASN A 231 5.50 -17.31 -7.93
N MET A 232 6.11 -17.49 -6.76
CA MET A 232 5.90 -18.68 -5.93
C MET A 232 4.61 -18.64 -5.12
N VAL A 233 4.11 -17.44 -4.78
CA VAL A 233 3.02 -17.29 -3.81
C VAL A 233 1.74 -16.68 -4.37
N ARG A 234 1.76 -16.13 -5.59
CA ARG A 234 0.60 -15.46 -6.20
C ARG A 234 -0.65 -16.32 -6.30
N ASP A 235 -0.48 -17.60 -6.59
CA ASP A 235 -1.57 -18.56 -6.78
C ASP A 235 -2.00 -19.25 -5.46
N LEU A 236 -1.38 -18.90 -4.33
CA LEU A 236 -1.75 -19.41 -3.01
C LEU A 236 -2.94 -18.62 -2.45
N PRO A 237 -3.92 -19.27 -1.80
CA PRO A 237 -5.09 -18.60 -1.23
C PRO A 237 -4.81 -17.87 0.10
N GLN A 238 -3.75 -18.22 0.83
CA GLN A 238 -3.43 -17.67 2.14
C GLN A 238 -3.14 -16.17 2.12
N LYS A 239 -3.35 -15.47 3.24
CA LYS A 239 -2.71 -14.16 3.43
C LYS A 239 -1.19 -14.31 3.41
N ILE A 240 -0.47 -13.35 2.83
CA ILE A 240 0.99 -13.38 2.73
C ILE A 240 1.56 -12.14 3.39
N THR A 241 2.55 -12.31 4.26
CA THR A 241 3.36 -11.21 4.80
C THR A 241 4.82 -11.44 4.41
N TYR A 242 5.49 -10.47 3.80
CA TYR A 242 6.86 -10.65 3.34
C TYR A 242 7.83 -10.10 4.40
N PRO A 243 8.55 -10.95 5.17
CA PRO A 243 9.56 -10.49 6.11
C PRO A 243 10.75 -9.92 5.33
N ALA A 244 10.93 -8.61 5.42
CA ALA A 244 11.99 -7.88 4.73
C ALA A 244 12.91 -7.18 5.74
N ARG A 245 14.21 -7.44 5.62
CA ARG A 245 15.23 -6.76 6.43
C ARG A 245 15.20 -5.26 6.20
N ALA A 246 14.79 -4.49 7.21
CA ALA A 246 14.39 -3.09 7.13
C ALA A 246 15.48 -2.17 6.58
N VAL A 247 16.75 -2.40 6.93
CA VAL A 247 17.88 -1.53 6.49
C VAL A 247 18.09 -1.49 4.98
N MET A 248 17.50 -2.45 4.25
CA MET A 248 17.61 -2.54 2.79
C MET A 248 16.35 -2.05 2.07
N THR A 249 15.22 -1.88 2.75
CA THR A 249 13.93 -1.71 2.06
C THR A 249 13.76 -0.36 1.41
N ARG A 250 14.30 0.74 1.97
CA ARG A 250 14.21 2.08 1.35
C ARG A 250 14.74 2.10 -0.08
N SER A 251 15.94 1.57 -0.30
CA SER A 251 16.57 1.55 -1.63
C SER A 251 15.88 0.62 -2.63
N ALA A 252 15.12 -0.36 -2.13
CA ALA A 252 14.36 -1.30 -2.94
C ALA A 252 12.85 -1.01 -2.92
N TRP A 253 12.44 0.11 -2.32
CA TRP A 253 11.04 0.41 -2.05
C TRP A 253 10.14 0.31 -3.28
N PRO A 254 10.56 0.75 -4.48
CA PRO A 254 9.68 0.66 -5.63
C PRO A 254 9.25 -0.78 -5.98
N HIS A 255 10.09 -1.76 -5.72
CA HIS A 255 9.77 -3.17 -5.94
C HIS A 255 8.81 -3.71 -4.87
N PHE A 256 8.96 -3.25 -3.62
CA PHE A 256 8.03 -3.58 -2.54
C PHE A 256 6.67 -2.89 -2.70
N ASN A 257 6.65 -1.63 -3.13
CA ASN A 257 5.43 -0.91 -3.49
C ASN A 257 4.69 -1.64 -4.62
N TRP A 258 5.40 -2.04 -5.68
CA TRP A 258 4.82 -2.86 -6.74
C TRP A 258 4.24 -4.17 -6.20
N LEU A 259 4.95 -4.85 -5.29
CA LEU A 259 4.52 -6.11 -4.70
C LEU A 259 3.20 -5.95 -3.94
N LEU A 260 3.07 -4.94 -3.08
CA LEU A 260 1.86 -4.67 -2.30
C LEU A 260 0.64 -4.44 -3.20
N GLN A 261 0.80 -3.77 -4.34
CA GLN A 261 -0.29 -3.51 -5.27
C GLN A 261 -0.80 -4.75 -6.02
N GLN A 262 -0.11 -5.90 -5.95
CA GLN A 262 -0.54 -7.10 -6.66
C GLN A 262 -1.70 -7.83 -5.98
N SER A 263 -1.92 -7.64 -4.67
CA SER A 263 -3.04 -8.25 -3.95
C SER A 263 -3.22 -7.62 -2.58
N GLU A 264 -4.47 -7.35 -2.18
CA GLU A 264 -4.83 -6.92 -0.82
C GLU A 264 -4.48 -7.93 0.28
N ARG A 265 -4.14 -9.18 -0.10
CA ARG A 265 -3.65 -10.21 0.84
C ARG A 265 -2.20 -9.99 1.28
N TYR A 266 -1.50 -9.04 0.67
CA TYR A 266 -0.06 -8.87 0.83
C TYR A 266 0.26 -7.78 1.84
N THR A 267 1.11 -8.12 2.78
CA THR A 267 1.70 -7.18 3.74
C THR A 267 3.21 -7.38 3.80
N ILE A 268 3.95 -6.46 4.42
CA ILE A 268 5.39 -6.57 4.65
C ILE A 268 5.64 -6.53 6.15
N THR A 269 6.49 -7.43 6.65
CA THR A 269 7.02 -7.34 8.02
C THR A 269 8.45 -6.85 7.97
N LEU A 270 8.68 -5.59 8.38
CA LEU A 270 10.03 -5.03 8.47
C LEU A 270 10.72 -5.56 9.72
N TRP A 271 11.84 -6.25 9.55
CA TRP A 271 12.62 -6.76 10.69
C TRP A 271 14.03 -6.14 10.73
N GLN A 272 14.56 -5.96 11.94
CA GLN A 272 15.88 -5.38 12.16
C GLN A 272 16.89 -6.43 12.65
N GLY A 273 18.07 -6.51 12.02
CA GLY A 273 19.20 -7.24 12.58
C GLY A 273 19.92 -6.44 13.69
N LYS A 274 20.48 -7.12 14.69
CA LYS A 274 21.12 -6.50 15.88
C LYS A 274 22.19 -5.43 15.57
N SER A 275 22.83 -5.50 14.41
CA SER A 275 23.90 -4.57 14.01
C SER A 275 23.54 -3.74 12.77
N ASP A 276 22.25 -3.73 12.39
CA ASP A 276 21.79 -2.97 11.24
C ASP A 276 21.76 -1.48 11.58
N PRO A 277 22.40 -0.61 10.76
CA PRO A 277 22.33 0.83 10.93
C PRO A 277 21.03 1.39 10.34
N LEU A 278 19.89 0.84 10.79
CA LEU A 278 18.56 1.32 10.41
C LEU A 278 18.29 2.69 11.04
N THR A 279 17.76 3.62 10.25
CA THR A 279 17.47 4.98 10.75
C THR A 279 15.97 5.23 10.87
N LEU A 280 15.61 6.21 11.71
CA LEU A 280 14.24 6.73 11.81
C LEU A 280 13.73 7.22 10.45
N GLU A 281 14.58 7.85 9.66
CA GLU A 281 14.24 8.37 8.34
C GLU A 281 13.87 7.25 7.35
N ASP A 282 14.53 6.10 7.42
CA ASP A 282 14.20 4.93 6.59
C ASP A 282 12.81 4.41 6.92
N LEU A 283 12.48 4.28 8.20
CA LEU A 283 11.17 3.81 8.66
C LEU A 283 10.04 4.80 8.31
N LEU A 284 10.28 6.10 8.51
CA LEU A 284 9.32 7.15 8.14
C LEU A 284 9.05 7.18 6.64
N PHE A 285 10.07 6.97 5.81
CA PHE A 285 9.90 6.91 4.36
C PHE A 285 8.96 5.78 3.93
N ILE A 286 9.17 4.59 4.49
CA ILE A 286 8.30 3.43 4.21
C ILE A 286 6.88 3.71 4.73
N ARG A 287 6.76 4.22 5.97
CA ARG A 287 5.49 4.56 6.58
C ARG A 287 4.69 5.58 5.78
N ASP A 288 5.35 6.61 5.27
CA ASP A 288 4.69 7.65 4.50
C ASP A 288 4.23 7.15 3.14
N SER A 289 4.89 6.12 2.63
CA SER A 289 4.70 5.59 1.27
C SER A 289 3.86 4.31 1.22
N SER A 290 3.25 3.88 2.33
CA SER A 290 2.41 2.67 2.42
C SER A 290 1.12 2.90 3.22
N ASN A 291 0.14 2.00 3.07
CA ASN A 291 -1.02 1.98 3.95
C ASN A 291 -0.59 1.45 5.35
N PRO A 292 -1.03 2.07 6.46
CA PRO A 292 -0.79 1.57 7.82
C PRO A 292 -1.14 0.10 8.06
N GLU A 293 -2.10 -0.47 7.32
CA GLU A 293 -2.50 -1.87 7.44
C GLU A 293 -1.52 -2.84 6.76
N GLU A 294 -0.67 -2.35 5.86
CA GLU A 294 0.18 -3.18 5.01
C GLU A 294 1.56 -3.47 5.61
N ILE A 295 1.99 -2.73 6.65
CA ILE A 295 3.35 -2.82 7.19
C ILE A 295 3.36 -3.12 8.68
N TYR A 296 4.00 -4.23 9.06
CA TYR A 296 4.34 -4.58 10.44
C TYR A 296 5.80 -4.27 10.74
N TYR A 297 6.11 -4.01 12.02
CA TYR A 297 7.43 -3.56 12.45
C TYR A 297 7.98 -4.42 13.60
N ASP A 298 8.93 -5.31 13.30
CA ASP A 298 9.74 -6.06 14.26
C ASP A 298 11.12 -5.38 14.42
N ILE A 299 11.12 -4.26 15.16
CA ILE A 299 12.24 -3.32 15.30
C ILE A 299 12.62 -3.20 16.77
N PHE A 300 13.93 -3.12 17.07
CA PHE A 300 14.41 -3.03 18.45
C PHE A 300 14.25 -1.63 19.04
N GLU A 301 14.12 -1.59 20.37
CA GLU A 301 14.23 -0.35 21.14
C GLU A 301 15.68 0.16 21.19
N PRO A 302 15.91 1.48 21.30
CA PRO A 302 14.93 2.57 21.46
C PRO A 302 14.32 3.09 20.14
N LEU A 303 14.80 2.60 18.98
CA LEU A 303 14.39 3.13 17.67
C LEU A 303 12.89 2.96 17.41
N LEU A 304 12.28 1.85 17.85
CA LEU A 304 10.85 1.63 17.69
C LEU A 304 10.01 2.70 18.42
N SER A 305 10.38 3.05 19.66
CA SER A 305 9.69 4.11 20.41
C SER A 305 9.83 5.48 19.75
N GLU A 306 11.04 5.85 19.34
CA GLU A 306 11.30 7.09 18.59
C GLU A 306 10.48 7.14 17.29
N PHE A 307 10.39 6.01 16.59
CA PHE A 307 9.61 5.88 15.37
C PHE A 307 8.11 6.02 15.63
N LYS A 308 7.56 5.38 16.67
CA LYS A 308 6.15 5.54 17.04
C LYS A 308 5.78 6.99 17.33
N GLU A 309 6.62 7.68 18.11
CA GLU A 309 6.42 9.10 18.43
C GLU A 309 6.40 9.96 17.16
N ALA A 310 7.41 9.78 16.29
CA ALA A 310 7.49 10.52 15.04
C ALA A 310 6.34 10.18 14.09
N ALA A 311 6.11 8.90 13.80
CA ALA A 311 5.14 8.44 12.81
C ALA A 311 3.70 8.90 13.12
N LEU A 312 3.33 8.94 14.41
CA LEU A 312 2.01 9.34 14.88
C LEU A 312 1.83 10.86 15.04
N ASN A 313 2.87 11.66 14.81
CA ASN A 313 2.77 13.11 14.81
C ASN A 313 2.16 13.61 13.48
N PRO A 314 0.93 14.16 13.48
CA PRO A 314 0.26 14.59 12.25
C PRO A 314 0.89 15.85 11.63
N ASN A 315 1.69 16.60 12.38
CA ASN A 315 2.28 17.87 11.92
C ASN A 315 3.66 17.71 11.29
N ARG A 316 4.19 16.48 11.20
CA ARG A 316 5.51 16.26 10.60
C ARG A 316 5.44 16.36 9.08
N LYS A 317 6.56 16.76 8.48
CA LYS A 317 6.75 16.62 7.04
C LYS A 317 6.84 15.13 6.66
N ARG A 318 6.10 14.73 5.64
CA ARG A 318 6.16 13.36 5.09
C ARG A 318 7.39 13.18 4.18
N LEU A 319 7.97 11.99 4.23
CA LEU A 319 9.07 11.49 3.42
C LEU A 319 8.51 10.55 2.35
N PHE A 320 7.79 11.08 1.38
CA PHE A 320 7.03 10.27 0.44
C PHE A 320 7.87 9.78 -0.75
N TYR A 321 7.65 8.52 -1.17
CA TYR A 321 8.23 7.96 -2.38
C TYR A 321 7.72 8.69 -3.64
N PRO A 322 8.59 9.27 -4.48
CA PRO A 322 8.11 10.11 -5.59
C PRO A 322 7.31 9.39 -6.68
N GLY A 323 7.46 8.07 -6.81
CA GLY A 323 6.64 7.25 -7.71
C GLY A 323 5.41 6.62 -7.06
N GLY A 324 5.06 7.03 -5.84
CA GLY A 324 3.95 6.45 -5.08
C GLY A 324 2.58 7.03 -5.46
N SER A 325 1.53 6.26 -5.15
CA SER A 325 0.15 6.61 -5.43
C SER A 325 -0.27 7.96 -4.83
N ILE A 326 -0.89 8.79 -5.68
CA ILE A 326 -1.45 10.06 -5.24
C ILE A 326 -2.71 9.87 -4.38
N GLN A 327 -3.41 8.74 -4.50
CA GLN A 327 -4.53 8.38 -3.61
C GLN A 327 -4.02 8.19 -2.17
N LEU A 328 -2.91 7.48 -2.01
CA LEU A 328 -2.25 7.32 -0.70
C LEU A 328 -1.66 8.63 -0.17
N TYR A 329 -1.16 9.48 -1.08
CA TYR A 329 -0.56 10.75 -0.68
C TYR A 329 -1.59 11.78 -0.23
N PHE A 330 -2.66 12.00 -1.02
CA PHE A 330 -3.67 13.03 -0.72
C PHE A 330 -4.82 12.54 0.14
N GLN A 331 -5.11 11.23 0.15
CA GLN A 331 -6.23 10.61 0.88
C GLN A 331 -7.57 11.35 0.64
N PRO A 332 -8.01 11.50 -0.63
CA PRO A 332 -9.29 12.14 -0.91
C PRO A 332 -10.45 11.37 -0.24
N GLU A 333 -11.52 12.09 0.11
CA GLU A 333 -12.73 11.51 0.70
C GLU A 333 -13.29 10.41 -0.21
N ASP A 334 -13.71 9.30 0.40
CA ASP A 334 -14.17 8.08 -0.30
C ASP A 334 -13.21 7.53 -1.36
N SER A 335 -11.93 7.93 -1.28
CA SER A 335 -10.93 7.68 -2.33
C SER A 335 -11.26 8.26 -3.70
N ASP A 336 -12.24 9.17 -3.84
CA ASP A 336 -12.67 9.69 -5.14
C ASP A 336 -11.61 10.58 -5.80
N GLY A 337 -11.12 10.16 -6.96
CA GLY A 337 -10.10 10.90 -7.73
C GLY A 337 -10.57 12.25 -8.27
N LEU A 338 -11.89 12.52 -8.29
CA LEU A 338 -12.47 13.84 -8.58
C LEU A 338 -12.12 14.88 -7.51
N LEU A 339 -11.86 14.46 -6.28
CA LEU A 339 -11.56 15.34 -5.15
C LEU A 339 -10.07 15.68 -5.04
N VAL A 340 -9.23 15.14 -5.93
CA VAL A 340 -7.83 15.58 -6.06
C VAL A 340 -7.80 16.87 -6.88
N ASN A 341 -7.39 17.97 -6.27
CA ASN A 341 -7.28 19.25 -6.97
C ASN A 341 -6.11 19.27 -7.95
N TRP A 342 -6.32 19.89 -9.12
CA TRP A 342 -5.29 20.08 -10.15
C TRP A 342 -5.16 21.56 -10.48
N TYR A 343 -3.92 22.03 -10.52
CA TYR A 343 -3.59 23.43 -10.79
C TYR A 343 -2.56 23.54 -11.91
N GLU A 344 -2.50 24.72 -12.54
CA GLU A 344 -1.50 25.08 -13.53
C GLU A 344 -0.55 26.12 -12.91
N ALA A 345 0.75 26.00 -13.17
CA ALA A 345 1.75 26.93 -12.66
C ALA A 345 1.57 28.36 -13.18
N ASP A 346 1.87 29.36 -12.33
CA ASP A 346 1.83 30.78 -12.67
C ASP A 346 3.24 31.40 -12.63
N ALA A 347 3.45 32.44 -13.42
CA ALA A 347 4.72 33.14 -13.52
C ALA A 347 5.02 34.05 -12.32
N ASP A 348 4.05 34.31 -11.44
CA ASP A 348 4.23 35.11 -10.22
C ASP A 348 4.53 34.23 -9.00
N ILE A 349 5.81 33.90 -8.82
CA ILE A 349 6.30 33.02 -7.74
C ILE A 349 6.05 33.56 -6.31
N LEU A 350 5.80 34.87 -6.16
CA LEU A 350 5.48 35.46 -4.84
C LEU A 350 4.01 35.18 -4.49
N SER A 351 3.12 35.32 -5.46
CA SER A 351 1.73 34.87 -5.31
C SER A 351 1.65 33.35 -5.09
N GLU A 352 2.60 32.59 -5.64
CA GLU A 352 2.63 31.14 -5.46
C GLU A 352 2.98 30.69 -4.05
N LYS A 353 3.81 31.42 -3.31
CA LYS A 353 4.08 31.07 -1.90
C LYS A 353 2.81 31.13 -1.06
N GLU A 354 2.02 32.18 -1.23
CA GLU A 354 0.73 32.33 -0.55
C GLU A 354 -0.27 31.26 -1.02
N PHE A 355 -0.31 31.02 -2.33
CA PHE A 355 -1.14 29.98 -2.95
C PHE A 355 -0.83 28.58 -2.42
N PHE A 356 0.44 28.16 -2.41
CA PHE A 356 0.86 26.85 -1.92
C PHE A 356 0.61 26.67 -0.42
N SER A 357 0.64 27.76 0.34
CA SER A 357 0.33 27.74 1.79
C SER A 357 -1.18 27.62 2.08
N SER A 358 -2.04 27.93 1.11
CA SER A 358 -3.50 27.92 1.27
C SER A 358 -4.20 26.75 0.56
N ASN A 359 -3.49 26.02 -0.30
CA ASN A 359 -4.04 24.97 -1.14
C ASN A 359 -3.24 23.66 -1.03
N SER A 360 -3.78 22.59 -1.61
CA SER A 360 -3.12 21.29 -1.76
C SER A 360 -3.63 20.58 -3.01
N GLY A 361 -2.78 19.77 -3.65
CA GLY A 361 -3.13 19.04 -4.86
C GLY A 361 -1.94 18.83 -5.80
N MET A 362 -2.23 18.59 -7.07
CA MET A 362 -1.24 18.43 -8.13
C MET A 362 -0.99 19.77 -8.85
N ILE A 363 0.28 20.14 -9.04
CA ILE A 363 0.67 21.30 -9.86
C ILE A 363 1.24 20.86 -11.20
N THR A 364 0.69 21.37 -12.30
CA THR A 364 1.14 21.10 -13.67
C THR A 364 2.24 22.09 -14.06
N LEU A 365 3.43 21.57 -14.39
CA LEU A 365 4.57 22.35 -14.88
C LEU A 365 4.86 21.96 -16.32
N ASN A 366 4.84 22.94 -17.23
CA ASN A 366 5.29 22.74 -18.61
C ASN A 366 6.81 22.94 -18.66
N ILE A 367 7.57 21.91 -19.02
CA ILE A 367 9.03 21.93 -18.97
C ILE A 367 9.61 22.02 -20.37
N ARG A 368 10.47 23.04 -20.56
CA ARG A 368 11.18 23.28 -21.81
C ARG A 368 12.66 23.52 -21.57
N VAL A 369 13.43 23.39 -22.64
CA VAL A 369 14.85 23.73 -22.68
C VAL A 369 15.07 24.65 -23.87
N LYS A 370 15.74 25.79 -23.63
CA LYS A 370 15.92 26.83 -24.65
C LYS A 370 17.01 26.47 -25.67
N ASP A 371 18.10 25.87 -25.20
CA ASP A 371 19.21 25.34 -25.99
C ASP A 371 19.83 24.11 -25.32
N SER A 372 20.63 23.34 -26.06
CA SER A 372 21.23 22.10 -25.55
C SER A 372 22.14 22.29 -24.33
N SER A 373 22.55 23.50 -23.98
CA SER A 373 23.35 23.80 -22.79
C SER A 373 22.55 24.27 -21.57
N SER A 374 21.29 24.67 -21.75
CA SER A 374 20.49 25.25 -20.67
C SER A 374 19.89 24.19 -19.74
N SER A 375 19.70 24.58 -18.48
CA SER A 375 18.92 23.83 -17.49
C SER A 375 17.44 23.82 -17.85
N PRO A 376 16.68 22.78 -17.43
CA PRO A 376 15.24 22.72 -17.69
C PRO A 376 14.52 23.87 -16.98
N GLN A 377 13.63 24.53 -17.71
CA GLN A 377 12.88 25.70 -17.24
C GLN A 377 11.39 25.39 -17.20
N VAL A 378 10.70 25.95 -16.20
CA VAL A 378 9.24 26.00 -16.14
C VAL A 378 8.76 27.09 -17.10
N ALA A 379 7.86 26.71 -18.00
CA ALA A 379 7.27 27.55 -19.03
C ALA A 379 5.85 27.96 -18.66
N PHE A 380 5.56 29.25 -18.76
CA PHE A 380 4.24 29.80 -18.51
C PHE A 380 3.61 30.26 -19.84
N PRO A 381 2.42 29.75 -20.21
CA PRO A 381 1.79 30.10 -21.48
C PRO A 381 1.51 31.60 -21.65
N LYS A 382 1.29 32.32 -20.55
CA LYS A 382 0.88 33.74 -20.53
C LYS A 382 2.00 34.70 -20.12
N SER A 383 3.22 34.23 -19.90
CA SER A 383 4.32 35.07 -19.40
C SER A 383 5.66 34.70 -20.05
N PRO A 384 6.52 35.70 -20.36
CA PRO A 384 7.88 35.44 -20.83
C PRO A 384 8.82 34.98 -19.71
N THR A 385 8.42 35.12 -18.44
CA THR A 385 9.21 34.69 -17.27
C THR A 385 9.49 33.20 -17.34
N GLN A 386 10.64 32.78 -16.84
CA GLN A 386 11.05 31.39 -16.72
C GLN A 386 11.79 31.22 -15.40
N PHE A 387 11.54 30.10 -14.73
CA PHE A 387 12.29 29.68 -13.55
C PHE A 387 12.94 28.34 -13.83
N SER A 388 14.11 28.11 -13.24
CA SER A 388 14.71 26.78 -13.30
C SER A 388 13.76 25.79 -12.61
N LEU A 389 13.69 24.56 -13.13
CA LEU A 389 12.90 23.50 -12.51
C LEU A 389 13.30 23.30 -11.04
N GLU A 390 14.60 23.34 -10.75
CA GLU A 390 15.14 23.12 -9.40
C GLU A 390 14.67 24.20 -8.42
N ASP A 391 14.71 25.48 -8.81
CA ASP A 391 14.23 26.58 -7.96
C ASP A 391 12.73 26.49 -7.69
N TYR A 392 11.95 26.16 -8.71
CA TYR A 392 10.50 26.05 -8.59
C TYR A 392 10.11 24.84 -7.72
N MET A 393 10.79 23.69 -7.89
CA MET A 393 10.61 22.53 -7.03
C MET A 393 10.98 22.84 -5.58
N ASN A 394 12.03 23.64 -5.32
CA ASN A 394 12.39 24.05 -3.97
C ASN A 394 11.30 24.90 -3.30
N VAL A 395 10.56 25.71 -4.06
CA VAL A 395 9.39 26.44 -3.54
C VAL A 395 8.28 25.47 -3.16
N ILE A 396 7.94 24.50 -4.01
CA ILE A 396 6.91 23.48 -3.71
C ILE A 396 7.31 22.69 -2.46
N LEU A 397 8.54 22.16 -2.43
CA LEU A 397 9.03 21.28 -1.37
C LEU A 397 9.25 21.99 -0.03
N ALA A 398 9.31 23.32 0.00
CA ALA A 398 9.38 24.11 1.22
C ALA A 398 8.01 24.27 1.90
N ASN A 399 6.91 23.98 1.21
CA ASN A 399 5.57 24.15 1.76
C ASN A 399 5.15 22.96 2.65
N PRO A 400 4.39 23.22 3.72
CA PRO A 400 3.91 22.16 4.62
C PRO A 400 2.68 21.41 4.08
N ASN A 401 1.89 22.04 3.19
CA ASN A 401 0.71 21.41 2.60
C ASN A 401 1.11 20.32 1.59
N PRO A 402 0.29 19.28 1.42
CA PRO A 402 0.60 18.21 0.47
C PRO A 402 0.48 18.73 -0.97
N TRP A 403 1.60 18.67 -1.67
CA TRP A 403 1.71 18.95 -3.11
C TRP A 403 2.32 17.77 -3.84
N GLY A 404 1.82 17.51 -5.05
CA GLY A 404 2.44 16.62 -6.03
C GLY A 404 2.67 17.37 -7.34
N VAL A 405 3.54 16.84 -8.20
CA VAL A 405 4.01 17.57 -9.38
C VAL A 405 3.76 16.77 -10.66
N PHE A 406 3.11 17.40 -11.63
CA PHE A 406 2.85 16.85 -12.96
C PHE A 406 3.71 17.58 -14.01
N LEU A 407 4.76 16.94 -14.48
CA LEU A 407 5.72 17.53 -15.41
C LEU A 407 5.36 17.16 -16.86
N LYS A 408 4.89 18.15 -17.62
CA LYS A 408 4.64 18.04 -19.07
C LYS A 408 5.91 18.41 -19.82
N ILE A 409 6.56 17.42 -20.43
CA ILE A 409 7.86 17.61 -21.06
C ILE A 409 7.70 17.83 -22.56
N GLU A 410 8.31 18.90 -23.07
CA GLU A 410 8.16 19.28 -24.49
C GLU A 410 9.04 18.46 -25.45
N THR A 411 10.26 18.10 -25.03
CA THR A 411 11.25 17.45 -25.92
C THR A 411 12.06 16.37 -25.21
N GLN A 412 12.70 15.48 -25.97
CA GLN A 412 13.57 14.44 -25.40
C GLN A 412 14.79 15.02 -24.66
N ASP A 413 15.35 16.15 -25.11
CA ASP A 413 16.44 16.82 -24.37
C ASP A 413 15.94 17.36 -23.02
N ALA A 414 14.72 17.92 -23.00
CA ALA A 414 14.08 18.36 -21.76
C ALA A 414 13.78 17.19 -20.81
N LEU A 415 13.42 16.01 -21.33
CA LEU A 415 13.20 14.80 -20.54
C LEU A 415 14.49 14.37 -19.84
N ASN A 416 15.57 14.21 -20.60
CA ASN A 416 16.87 13.78 -20.07
C ASN A 416 17.37 14.70 -18.95
N LYS A 417 17.28 16.01 -19.17
CA LYS A 417 17.73 17.03 -18.21
C LYS A 417 16.83 17.13 -16.99
N THR A 418 15.52 17.02 -17.16
CA THR A 418 14.55 16.99 -16.06
C THR A 418 14.82 15.82 -15.13
N LEU A 419 14.97 14.61 -15.69
CA LEU A 419 15.25 13.40 -14.91
C LEU A 419 16.58 13.50 -14.15
N LYS A 420 17.61 14.14 -14.72
CA LYS A 420 18.88 14.42 -14.02
C LYS A 420 18.72 15.38 -12.85
N VAL A 421 17.86 16.40 -12.94
CA VAL A 421 17.54 17.28 -11.81
C VAL A 421 16.84 16.48 -10.71
N LEU A 422 15.81 15.70 -11.06
CA LEU A 422 15.06 14.88 -10.10
C LEU A 422 15.96 13.85 -9.40
N SER A 423 16.84 13.16 -10.14
CA SER A 423 17.82 12.23 -9.57
C SER A 423 18.71 12.93 -8.54
N ARG A 424 19.27 14.10 -8.85
CA ARG A 424 20.09 14.84 -7.87
C ARG A 424 19.29 15.22 -6.64
N MET A 425 18.05 15.70 -6.79
CA MET A 425 17.21 16.07 -5.64
C MET A 425 16.87 14.87 -4.76
N HIS A 426 16.60 13.72 -5.38
CA HIS A 426 16.34 12.46 -4.69
C HIS A 426 17.57 11.94 -3.93
N ASP A 427 18.76 12.00 -4.54
CA ASP A 427 20.02 11.56 -3.91
C ASP A 427 20.36 12.38 -2.65
N HIS A 428 19.94 13.66 -2.63
CA HIS A 428 20.05 14.54 -1.46
C HIS A 428 18.86 14.41 -0.49
N LYS A 429 17.96 13.44 -0.70
CA LYS A 429 16.74 13.19 0.09
C LYS A 429 15.79 14.40 0.19
N ALA A 430 15.86 15.31 -0.80
CA ALA A 430 15.02 16.50 -0.85
C ALA A 430 13.66 16.24 -1.51
N LEU A 431 13.61 15.27 -2.43
CA LEU A 431 12.41 14.93 -3.20
C LEU A 431 11.51 13.94 -2.44
N ASN A 432 10.45 14.44 -1.82
CA ASN A 432 9.56 13.68 -0.93
C ASN A 432 8.08 13.88 -1.27
N VAL A 433 7.76 14.03 -2.56
CA VAL A 433 6.41 14.29 -3.08
C VAL A 433 6.18 13.45 -4.34
N PRO A 434 4.92 13.11 -4.69
CA PRO A 434 4.62 12.45 -5.96
C PRO A 434 5.11 13.27 -7.16
N VAL A 435 5.75 12.61 -8.13
CA VAL A 435 6.24 13.21 -9.37
C VAL A 435 5.79 12.37 -10.55
N TRP A 436 5.06 13.01 -11.46
CA TRP A 436 4.52 12.41 -12.66
C TRP A 436 5.22 13.00 -13.89
N ILE A 437 5.65 12.14 -14.83
CA ILE A 437 6.32 12.56 -16.07
C ILE A 437 5.42 12.27 -17.25
N SER A 438 5.09 13.30 -18.03
CA SER A 438 4.18 13.18 -19.17
C SER A 438 4.77 13.69 -20.48
N MET A 439 4.53 12.92 -21.55
CA MET A 439 4.79 13.27 -22.94
C MET A 439 3.70 12.67 -23.85
N GLU A 440 3.47 13.29 -25.00
CA GLU A 440 2.77 12.65 -26.13
C GLU A 440 3.75 11.70 -26.83
N VAL A 441 3.42 10.41 -26.88
CA VAL A 441 4.33 9.35 -27.35
C VAL A 441 3.87 8.75 -28.68
N SER A 442 4.83 8.34 -29.50
CA SER A 442 4.65 7.72 -30.81
C SER A 442 4.92 6.22 -30.70
N TYR A 443 3.96 5.36 -31.05
CA TYR A 443 4.12 3.90 -31.03
C TYR A 443 3.06 3.21 -31.87
N GLY A 444 3.43 2.11 -32.56
CA GLY A 444 2.49 1.29 -33.33
C GLY A 444 1.60 2.09 -34.29
N ASN A 445 0.29 1.91 -34.18
CA ASN A 445 -0.76 2.54 -34.98
C ASN A 445 -1.01 4.02 -34.66
N PHE A 446 -0.46 4.55 -33.56
CA PHE A 446 -0.39 6.00 -33.31
C PHE A 446 1.00 6.57 -33.52
N SER A 447 1.83 5.89 -34.31
CA SER A 447 3.13 6.44 -34.69
C SER A 447 2.97 7.69 -35.55
N MET A 448 3.59 8.79 -35.12
CA MET A 448 3.56 10.07 -35.81
C MET A 448 4.92 10.77 -35.72
N GLU A 449 5.30 11.46 -36.80
CA GLU A 449 6.52 12.25 -36.87
C GLU A 449 6.42 13.50 -35.97
N GLY A 450 7.54 13.89 -35.35
CA GLY A 450 7.60 15.02 -34.42
C GLY A 450 7.33 14.65 -32.96
N TYR A 451 6.97 13.39 -32.68
CA TYR A 451 6.72 12.87 -31.33
C TYR A 451 7.81 11.87 -30.92
N ILE A 452 8.14 11.82 -29.63
CA ILE A 452 9.12 10.88 -29.09
C ILE A 452 8.62 9.44 -29.26
N GLN A 453 9.48 8.49 -29.63
CA GLN A 453 9.10 7.09 -29.62
C GLN A 453 8.80 6.65 -28.19
N GLY A 454 7.69 5.94 -27.98
CA GLY A 454 7.28 5.48 -26.65
C GLY A 454 8.34 4.66 -25.94
N ILE A 455 9.06 3.82 -26.70
CA ILE A 455 10.17 3.01 -26.16
C ILE A 455 11.30 3.91 -25.64
N ASP A 456 11.67 4.97 -26.38
CA ASP A 456 12.72 5.90 -25.96
C ASP A 456 12.31 6.70 -24.72
N PHE A 457 11.03 7.08 -24.63
CA PHE A 457 10.46 7.72 -23.44
C PHE A 457 10.62 6.84 -22.20
N LEU A 458 10.20 5.56 -22.28
CA LEU A 458 10.30 4.62 -21.17
C LEU A 458 11.76 4.29 -20.79
N ASN A 459 12.61 4.02 -21.78
CA ASN A 459 14.03 3.73 -21.54
C ASN A 459 14.73 4.91 -20.87
N THR A 460 14.47 6.14 -21.30
CA THR A 460 15.08 7.33 -20.71
C THR A 460 14.69 7.49 -19.23
N ILE A 461 13.42 7.25 -18.87
CA ILE A 461 12.97 7.25 -17.47
C ILE A 461 13.69 6.15 -16.68
N ASN A 462 13.68 4.93 -17.19
CA ASN A 462 14.27 3.76 -16.52
C ASN A 462 15.78 3.90 -16.27
N ASP A 463 16.50 4.49 -17.24
CA ASP A 463 17.95 4.61 -17.19
C ASP A 463 18.43 5.76 -16.28
N ILE A 464 17.64 6.82 -16.13
CA ILE A 464 18.06 8.05 -15.43
C ILE A 464 17.42 8.18 -14.06
N PHE A 465 16.10 8.07 -13.97
CA PHE A 465 15.36 8.29 -12.73
C PHE A 465 14.02 7.55 -12.75
N PRO A 466 13.99 6.27 -12.36
CA PRO A 466 12.80 5.43 -12.49
C PRO A 466 11.78 5.62 -11.37
N TYR A 467 12.03 6.51 -10.42
CA TYR A 467 11.21 6.71 -9.21
C TYR A 467 10.09 7.72 -9.44
N VAL A 468 9.30 7.53 -10.51
CA VAL A 468 8.22 8.44 -10.93
C VAL A 468 7.00 7.65 -11.39
N THR A 469 5.83 8.28 -11.36
CA THR A 469 4.67 7.79 -12.12
C THR A 469 4.82 8.17 -13.59
N ILE A 470 4.62 7.20 -14.48
CA ILE A 470 4.73 7.40 -15.92
C ILE A 470 3.36 7.83 -16.45
N ALA A 471 3.28 8.97 -17.14
CA ALA A 471 2.00 9.54 -17.57
C ALA A 471 1.93 9.75 -19.09
N PRO A 472 1.95 8.66 -19.89
CA PRO A 472 1.97 8.77 -21.34
C PRO A 472 0.63 9.26 -21.89
N SER A 473 0.68 9.89 -23.06
CA SER A 473 -0.49 10.38 -23.78
C SER A 473 -0.38 10.07 -25.26
N TRP A 474 -1.51 10.01 -25.96
CA TRP A 474 -1.56 9.85 -27.40
C TRP A 474 -1.40 11.21 -28.08
N PRO A 475 -0.73 11.27 -29.24
CA PRO A 475 -0.68 12.48 -30.05
C PRO A 475 -2.09 12.93 -30.44
N ALA A 476 -2.46 14.16 -30.13
CA ALA A 476 -3.83 14.64 -30.37
C ALA A 476 -4.40 14.38 -31.80
N PRO A 477 -3.62 14.51 -32.89
CA PRO A 477 -4.11 14.21 -34.25
C PRO A 477 -4.62 12.78 -34.48
N VAL A 478 -4.15 11.78 -33.72
CA VAL A 478 -4.59 10.38 -33.90
C VAL A 478 -5.95 10.09 -33.26
N LEU A 479 -6.45 10.99 -32.42
CA LEU A 479 -7.67 10.81 -31.62
C LEU A 479 -8.95 11.25 -32.34
N GLY A 480 -8.90 11.44 -33.67
CA GLY A 480 -10.04 11.89 -34.47
C GLY A 480 -11.31 11.05 -34.27
N SER A 481 -11.13 9.72 -34.15
CA SER A 481 -12.19 8.73 -33.91
C SER A 481 -12.31 8.28 -32.44
N GLY A 482 -11.70 9.01 -31.50
CA GLY A 482 -11.65 8.63 -30.09
C GLY A 482 -10.59 7.56 -29.78
N TYR A 483 -10.74 6.89 -28.64
CA TYR A 483 -9.81 5.86 -28.16
C TYR A 483 -10.17 4.49 -28.74
N THR A 484 -9.88 4.28 -30.03
CA THR A 484 -10.19 3.01 -30.68
C THR A 484 -9.42 1.83 -30.07
N GLU A 485 -9.93 0.61 -30.23
CA GLU A 485 -9.34 -0.60 -29.66
C GLU A 485 -7.85 -0.77 -30.01
N ILE A 486 -7.48 -0.52 -31.27
CA ILE A 486 -6.10 -0.69 -31.73
C ILE A 486 -5.14 0.31 -31.07
N LEU A 487 -5.59 1.55 -30.84
CA LEU A 487 -4.77 2.57 -30.17
C LEU A 487 -4.54 2.25 -28.70
N VAL A 488 -5.56 1.68 -28.05
CA VAL A 488 -5.45 1.25 -26.64
C VAL A 488 -4.58 0.00 -26.52
N GLN A 489 -4.75 -0.98 -27.40
CA GLN A 489 -3.91 -2.19 -27.42
C GLN A 489 -2.43 -1.84 -27.60
N ASP A 490 -2.10 -0.93 -28.52
CA ASP A 490 -0.72 -0.51 -28.72
C ASP A 490 -0.12 0.22 -27.51
N MET A 491 -0.90 1.05 -26.81
CA MET A 491 -0.44 1.68 -25.57
C MET A 491 -0.22 0.64 -24.46
N LEU A 492 -1.10 -0.36 -24.36
CA LEU A 492 -0.94 -1.46 -23.41
C LEU A 492 0.31 -2.30 -23.71
N MET A 493 0.58 -2.60 -24.99
CA MET A 493 1.82 -3.27 -25.40
C MET A 493 3.06 -2.45 -25.07
N LEU A 494 3.00 -1.13 -25.25
CA LEU A 494 4.10 -0.23 -24.89
C LEU A 494 4.38 -0.25 -23.38
N CYS A 495 3.34 -0.31 -22.54
CA CYS A 495 3.44 -0.27 -21.08
C CYS A 495 3.59 -1.66 -20.42
N GLU A 496 3.65 -2.74 -21.20
CA GLU A 496 3.74 -4.10 -20.69
C GLU A 496 5.01 -4.29 -19.82
N GLY A 497 4.84 -4.89 -18.65
CA GLY A 497 5.95 -5.23 -17.76
C GLY A 497 6.59 -4.03 -17.04
N LEU A 498 5.98 -2.85 -17.09
CA LEU A 498 6.37 -1.74 -16.22
C LEU A 498 6.08 -2.07 -14.75
N TRP A 499 6.95 -1.60 -13.86
CA TRP A 499 6.81 -1.75 -12.41
C TRP A 499 6.40 -0.45 -11.72
N GLN A 500 6.57 0.68 -12.41
CA GLN A 500 6.06 1.98 -11.99
C GLN A 500 4.54 2.05 -12.14
N GLU A 501 3.93 2.93 -11.36
CA GLU A 501 2.56 3.36 -11.64
C GLU A 501 2.48 4.05 -13.00
N VAL A 502 1.36 3.83 -13.70
CA VAL A 502 1.07 4.48 -14.98
C VAL A 502 -0.25 5.23 -14.87
N SER A 503 -0.26 6.51 -15.21
CA SER A 503 -1.50 7.27 -15.37
C SER A 503 -1.67 7.70 -16.81
N PHE A 504 -2.53 7.02 -17.57
CA PHE A 504 -2.78 7.40 -18.95
C PHE A 504 -3.48 8.76 -19.00
N GLN A 505 -3.03 9.64 -19.88
CA GLN A 505 -3.61 10.98 -20.01
C GLN A 505 -4.61 10.99 -21.17
N LEU A 506 -5.87 11.30 -20.86
CA LEU A 506 -6.98 11.23 -21.79
C LEU A 506 -7.63 12.59 -22.02
N ASN A 507 -8.23 12.75 -23.19
CA ASN A 507 -8.99 13.91 -23.60
C ASN A 507 -10.49 13.59 -23.49
N ALA A 508 -11.23 14.41 -22.74
CA ALA A 508 -12.65 14.19 -22.49
C ALA A 508 -13.51 14.15 -23.77
N VAL A 509 -13.20 14.99 -24.75
CA VAL A 509 -13.95 15.06 -26.03
C VAL A 509 -13.67 13.83 -26.89
N ALA A 510 -12.43 13.34 -26.92
CA ALA A 510 -12.08 12.11 -27.62
C ALA A 510 -12.74 10.88 -26.97
N LEU A 511 -12.80 10.83 -25.64
CA LEU A 511 -13.56 9.82 -24.90
C LEU A 511 -15.03 9.82 -25.27
N GLY A 512 -15.65 10.99 -25.43
CA GLY A 512 -17.06 11.09 -25.84
C GLY A 512 -17.38 10.45 -27.19
N LYS A 513 -16.38 10.20 -28.04
CA LYS A 513 -16.54 9.50 -29.33
C LYS A 513 -16.43 7.99 -29.21
N GLU A 514 -15.43 7.52 -28.48
CA GLU A 514 -15.16 6.08 -28.24
C GLU A 514 -14.39 5.93 -26.92
N TRP A 515 -15.07 5.46 -25.87
CA TRP A 515 -14.51 5.30 -24.53
C TRP A 515 -14.40 3.84 -24.07
N LEU A 516 -15.17 2.93 -24.67
CA LEU A 516 -15.27 1.53 -24.20
C LEU A 516 -13.91 0.84 -24.15
N SER A 517 -13.07 1.11 -25.16
CA SER A 517 -11.72 0.55 -25.18
C SER A 517 -10.82 1.16 -24.10
N ALA A 518 -10.98 2.44 -23.75
CA ALA A 518 -10.16 3.11 -22.74
C ALA A 518 -10.34 2.50 -21.34
N VAL A 519 -11.52 1.95 -21.02
CA VAL A 519 -11.76 1.25 -19.74
C VAL A 519 -10.89 -0.01 -19.61
N LYS A 520 -10.47 -0.64 -20.72
CA LYS A 520 -9.56 -1.80 -20.68
C LYS A 520 -8.21 -1.46 -20.05
N LEU A 521 -7.78 -0.20 -20.08
CA LEU A 521 -6.55 0.26 -19.42
C LEU A 521 -6.58 -0.07 -17.92
N LEU A 522 -7.70 0.16 -17.24
CA LEU A 522 -7.84 -0.06 -15.80
C LEU A 522 -7.94 -1.54 -15.41
N GLN A 523 -8.28 -2.41 -16.37
CA GLN A 523 -8.48 -3.85 -16.17
C GLN A 523 -7.19 -4.66 -16.24
N VAL A 524 -6.16 -4.12 -16.90
CA VAL A 524 -4.91 -4.85 -17.17
C VAL A 524 -3.98 -4.88 -15.95
N SER A 525 -3.96 -3.82 -15.16
CA SER A 525 -3.08 -3.70 -13.99
C SER A 525 -3.72 -2.86 -12.89
N PRO A 526 -3.59 -3.26 -11.61
CA PRO A 526 -3.99 -2.41 -10.48
C PRO A 526 -3.16 -1.12 -10.40
N MET A 527 -1.98 -1.09 -11.02
CA MET A 527 -1.06 0.05 -11.01
C MET A 527 -1.37 1.10 -12.09
N TYR A 528 -2.43 0.85 -12.87
CA TYR A 528 -2.86 1.77 -13.92
C TYR A 528 -4.01 2.64 -13.42
N SER A 529 -3.90 3.93 -13.71
CA SER A 529 -4.92 4.96 -13.48
C SER A 529 -5.16 5.77 -14.75
N LEU A 530 -6.21 6.58 -14.75
CA LEU A 530 -6.55 7.48 -15.84
C LEU A 530 -6.61 8.91 -15.34
N THR A 531 -6.11 9.85 -16.12
CA THR A 531 -6.29 11.29 -15.88
C THR A 531 -6.99 11.91 -17.07
N ILE A 532 -8.18 12.44 -16.87
CA ILE A 532 -9.01 12.99 -17.93
C ILE A 532 -8.88 14.51 -17.93
N GLU A 533 -8.39 15.06 -19.03
CA GLU A 533 -8.25 16.50 -19.24
C GLU A 533 -9.44 17.06 -20.01
N HIS A 534 -9.99 18.16 -19.51
CA HIS A 534 -10.91 19.01 -20.27
C HIS A 534 -10.67 20.51 -20.06
N ASN A 535 -10.47 21.24 -21.17
CA ASN A 535 -10.26 22.69 -21.16
C ASN A 535 -10.79 23.36 -22.43
N SER A 536 -10.79 24.69 -22.42
CA SER A 536 -11.26 25.54 -23.52
C SER A 536 -10.60 25.32 -24.89
N LYS A 537 -9.39 24.72 -24.97
CA LYS A 537 -8.77 24.35 -26.26
C LYS A 537 -9.46 23.15 -26.91
N GLN A 538 -10.15 22.34 -26.12
CA GLN A 538 -10.83 21.13 -26.58
C GLN A 538 -12.30 21.38 -26.95
N GLY A 539 -12.90 22.47 -26.48
CA GLY A 539 -14.31 22.80 -26.71
C GLY A 539 -14.94 23.49 -25.51
N ILE A 540 -16.26 23.62 -25.54
CA ILE A 540 -17.05 24.02 -24.36
C ILE A 540 -17.27 22.81 -23.45
N PHE A 541 -17.64 23.03 -22.19
CA PHE A 541 -17.88 21.97 -21.20
C PHE A 541 -18.74 20.80 -21.71
N LEU A 542 -19.81 21.11 -22.45
CA LEU A 542 -20.75 20.11 -22.98
C LEU A 542 -20.10 19.16 -24.00
N ASP A 543 -19.05 19.59 -24.69
CA ASP A 543 -18.35 18.75 -25.67
C ASP A 543 -17.60 17.60 -24.99
N GLY A 544 -17.09 17.82 -23.77
CA GLY A 544 -16.37 16.82 -22.97
C GLY A 544 -17.26 16.02 -22.02
N TYR A 545 -18.45 16.53 -21.68
CA TYR A 545 -19.31 15.97 -20.62
C TYR A 545 -19.59 14.47 -20.79
N ALA A 546 -19.91 14.02 -22.00
CA ALA A 546 -20.19 12.61 -22.28
C ALA A 546 -18.99 11.70 -21.94
N GLY A 547 -17.76 12.12 -22.27
CA GLY A 547 -16.55 11.38 -21.95
C GLY A 547 -16.23 11.36 -20.46
N LEU A 548 -16.45 12.48 -19.76
CA LEU A 548 -16.27 12.59 -18.30
C LEU A 548 -17.21 11.62 -17.56
N MET A 549 -18.51 11.66 -17.89
CA MET A 549 -19.51 10.80 -17.24
C MET A 549 -19.32 9.31 -17.60
N ALA A 550 -18.96 9.02 -18.85
CA ALA A 550 -18.69 7.65 -19.26
C ALA A 550 -17.64 7.01 -18.37
N MET A 551 -16.50 7.69 -18.15
CA MET A 551 -15.43 7.16 -17.31
C MET A 551 -15.82 7.10 -15.83
N ARG A 552 -16.45 8.16 -15.30
CA ARG A 552 -16.88 8.20 -13.90
C ARG A 552 -17.81 7.03 -13.52
N SER A 553 -18.73 6.67 -14.42
CA SER A 553 -19.68 5.58 -14.16
C SER A 553 -19.06 4.19 -13.99
N HIS A 554 -17.75 4.03 -14.29
CA HIS A 554 -17.05 2.75 -14.20
C HIS A 554 -16.19 2.63 -12.94
N GLU A 555 -15.51 3.69 -12.54
CA GLU A 555 -14.57 3.68 -11.43
C GLU A 555 -14.36 5.10 -10.89
N GLU A 556 -14.18 5.24 -9.57
CA GLU A 556 -14.03 6.55 -8.92
C GLU A 556 -12.61 6.75 -8.35
N ASN A 557 -11.96 5.69 -7.87
CA ASN A 557 -10.70 5.80 -7.11
C ASN A 557 -9.42 5.86 -7.97
N ARG A 558 -9.46 5.36 -9.21
CA ARG A 558 -8.31 5.36 -10.15
C ARG A 558 -8.51 6.29 -11.36
N ILE A 559 -9.50 7.19 -11.29
CA ILE A 559 -9.77 8.18 -12.33
C ILE A 559 -9.67 9.58 -11.74
N TYR A 560 -8.72 10.36 -12.26
CA TYR A 560 -8.48 11.74 -11.88
C TYR A 560 -8.96 12.70 -12.97
N TYR A 561 -9.30 13.93 -12.58
CA TYR A 561 -9.93 14.90 -13.46
C TYR A 561 -9.15 16.22 -13.46
N ARG A 562 -8.41 16.48 -14.54
CA ARG A 562 -7.75 17.77 -14.77
C ARG A 562 -8.66 18.66 -15.61
N LEU A 563 -9.57 19.36 -14.95
CA LEU A 563 -10.53 20.24 -15.61
C LEU A 563 -10.16 21.70 -15.37
N GLN A 564 -10.41 22.55 -16.37
CA GLN A 564 -10.39 24.00 -16.15
C GLN A 564 -11.40 24.35 -15.03
N GLN A 565 -11.09 25.35 -14.18
CA GLN A 565 -11.85 25.61 -12.94
C GLN A 565 -13.37 25.72 -13.13
N ASP A 566 -13.83 26.48 -14.14
CA ASP A 566 -15.27 26.62 -14.38
C ASP A 566 -15.92 25.26 -14.77
N TYR A 567 -15.18 24.41 -15.49
CA TYR A 567 -15.66 23.09 -15.91
C TYR A 567 -15.66 22.11 -14.73
N LEU A 568 -14.69 22.22 -13.82
CA LEU A 568 -14.68 21.46 -12.58
C LEU A 568 -15.91 21.78 -11.73
N ASN A 569 -16.20 23.06 -11.51
CA ASN A 569 -17.37 23.49 -10.73
C ASN A 569 -18.67 22.95 -11.33
N MET A 570 -18.85 23.08 -12.64
CA MET A 570 -20.00 22.52 -13.35
C MET A 570 -20.06 20.99 -13.22
N PHE A 571 -18.93 20.30 -13.31
CA PHE A 571 -18.91 18.83 -13.20
C PHE A 571 -19.25 18.36 -11.77
N LEU A 572 -18.68 19.00 -10.75
CA LEU A 572 -18.99 18.74 -9.33
C LEU A 572 -20.47 18.95 -9.03
N GLU A 573 -21.06 20.05 -9.52
CA GLU A 573 -22.50 20.30 -9.38
C GLU A 573 -23.30 19.15 -9.99
N ASN A 574 -22.96 18.72 -11.21
CA ASN A 574 -23.68 17.62 -11.86
C ASN A 574 -23.51 16.28 -11.14
N VAL A 575 -22.36 16.00 -10.53
CA VAL A 575 -22.07 14.72 -9.85
C VAL A 575 -22.70 14.66 -8.46
N PHE A 576 -22.63 15.73 -7.67
CA PHE A 576 -23.03 15.73 -6.27
C PHE A 576 -24.45 16.27 -6.02
N THR A 577 -25.13 16.76 -7.05
CA THR A 577 -26.54 17.20 -6.96
C THR A 577 -27.53 16.32 -7.73
N SER A 578 -27.04 15.38 -8.54
CA SER A 578 -27.83 14.30 -9.15
C SER A 578 -27.99 13.12 -8.21
#